data_AF-A0AAV6DGX5-F1
#
_entry.id   AF-A0AAV6DGX5-F1
#
_cell.length_a   1.000
_cell.length_b   1.000
_cell.length_c   1.000
_cell.angle_alpha   90.00
_cell.angle_beta   90.00
_cell.angle_gamma   90.00
#
_symmetry.space_group_name_H-M   'P 1'
#
loop_
_entity.id
_entity.type
_entity.pdbx_description
1 polymer ?
#
loop_
_entity_poly.entity_id
_entity_poly.type
_entity_poly.pdbx_seq_one_letter_code
_entity_poly.pdbx_strand_id
1 'polypeptide(L)'
;MRSRLGRAAALAALLAGPVLAGAADAPDEGAGLDIRRPSAEQRRRLLAGETIAYPVAEPADSDLAAGVALYLPAPLARVADALTSPEMALKDADIVAFGLVPPGATETALQGFRLAPNEIVEAQDALEAAPRFHFSAAEAEAFRAARAAVRGRDRAAVLEAAAGQWRALLLQRAQAFQARGLDGVAPYARRSPPNDPAAVLRAAAADARILAPVVPGLAEALVRFPAAQSPTAVSQIYWVKRNVQGRPVPLLLQHLVNVTPRVALYVERHFYAGQTYVASQILCAAVPFEDGVLLLASNRVSTDQVTGLGGEMKRIIGRRTLRGEIVKRFERIRAGLATPPGGPREGVQSP
;
A
#
# COMPACT_ATOMS: atom_id res chain seq x y z
N MET A 1 6.33 15.74 -25.14
CA MET A 1 5.77 14.65 -24.31
C MET A 1 6.46 14.64 -22.96
N ARG A 2 5.84 15.25 -21.93
CA ARG A 2 6.40 15.38 -20.58
C ARG A 2 6.04 14.15 -19.76
N SER A 3 7.05 13.47 -19.21
CA SER A 3 6.91 12.26 -18.39
C SER A 3 6.12 12.56 -17.11
N ARG A 4 5.03 11.82 -16.92
CA ARG A 4 4.26 11.79 -15.67
C ARG A 4 4.82 10.64 -14.84
N LEU A 5 5.82 10.93 -14.01
CA LEU A 5 6.26 10.03 -12.94
C LEU A 5 5.09 9.88 -11.96
N GLY A 6 4.55 8.67 -11.82
CA GLY A 6 3.58 8.35 -10.78
C GLY A 6 4.29 8.20 -9.42
N ARG A 7 3.51 8.47 -8.38
CA ARG A 7 3.92 9.31 -7.24
C ARG A 7 3.82 8.63 -5.88
N ALA A 8 3.59 7.32 -5.82
CA ALA A 8 3.72 6.53 -4.57
C ALA A 8 4.97 5.61 -4.58
N ALA A 9 5.65 5.53 -5.73
CA ALA A 9 7.03 5.10 -5.87
C ALA A 9 8.07 6.19 -5.51
N ALA A 10 7.62 7.38 -5.12
CA ALA A 10 8.49 8.54 -4.87
C ALA A 10 9.48 8.30 -3.72
N LEU A 11 9.15 7.43 -2.77
CA LEU A 11 10.10 7.01 -1.73
C LEU A 11 11.35 6.34 -2.29
N ALA A 12 11.25 5.62 -3.42
CA ALA A 12 12.41 4.97 -4.02
C ALA A 12 13.18 5.89 -4.97
N ALA A 13 12.49 6.84 -5.62
CA ALA A 13 13.08 7.69 -6.68
C ALA A 13 13.80 8.93 -6.13
N LEU A 14 13.42 9.43 -4.96
CA LEU A 14 14.07 10.59 -4.34
C LEU A 14 15.42 10.28 -3.69
N LEU A 15 15.81 9.01 -3.60
CA LEU A 15 16.99 8.59 -2.83
C LEU A 15 18.25 8.35 -3.68
N ALA A 16 18.18 8.64 -4.99
CA ALA A 16 19.28 8.45 -5.95
C ALA A 16 19.60 9.69 -6.83
N GLY A 17 19.01 10.86 -6.56
CA GLY A 17 19.27 12.11 -7.31
C GLY A 17 19.69 13.29 -6.43
N PRO A 18 20.40 14.30 -6.97
CA PRO A 18 20.82 15.47 -6.22
C PRO A 18 19.61 16.32 -5.79
N VAL A 19 19.61 16.72 -4.51
CA VAL A 19 18.52 17.41 -3.83
C VAL A 19 18.44 18.86 -4.32
N LEU A 20 17.31 19.26 -4.92
CA LEU A 20 16.95 20.67 -5.07
C LEU A 20 16.00 21.07 -3.93
N ALA A 21 16.48 21.98 -3.08
CA ALA A 21 15.75 22.54 -1.97
C ALA A 21 14.64 23.49 -2.47
N GLY A 22 13.39 23.17 -2.19
CA GLY A 22 12.27 24.09 -2.20
C GLY A 22 11.61 24.06 -0.84
N ALA A 23 11.87 25.08 -0.03
CA ALA A 23 11.29 25.25 1.30
C ALA A 23 9.88 25.80 1.17
N ALA A 24 8.90 25.02 1.61
CA ALA A 24 7.61 25.48 2.07
C ALA A 24 7.38 24.81 3.43
N ASP A 25 7.08 25.61 4.44
CA ASP A 25 7.04 25.21 5.86
C ASP A 25 6.07 24.04 6.10
N ALA A 26 6.55 23.04 6.85
CA ALA A 26 5.73 21.93 7.30
C ALA A 26 4.99 22.32 8.58
N PRO A 27 3.70 21.97 8.75
CA PRO A 27 3.00 22.20 10.00
C PRO A 27 3.62 21.37 11.15
N ASP A 28 3.66 22.03 12.31
CA ASP A 28 4.20 21.63 13.61
C ASP A 28 4.12 20.12 13.92
N GLU A 29 5.29 19.48 14.07
CA GLU A 29 5.45 18.10 14.54
C GLU A 29 5.60 18.15 16.07
N GLY A 30 4.57 17.78 16.86
CA GLY A 30 4.80 17.75 18.30
C GLY A 30 3.72 17.19 19.22
N ALA A 31 2.44 17.29 18.88
CA ALA A 31 1.37 16.81 19.76
C ALA A 31 0.78 15.48 19.28
N GLY A 32 0.62 14.53 20.21
CA GLY A 32 -0.23 13.35 19.96
C GLY A 32 -1.65 13.78 19.59
N LEU A 33 -2.28 13.08 18.65
CA LEU A 33 -3.68 13.31 18.31
C LEU A 33 -4.57 12.37 19.12
N ASP A 34 -5.35 12.93 20.06
CA ASP A 34 -6.50 12.22 20.63
C ASP A 34 -7.73 12.50 19.76
N ILE A 35 -8.20 11.49 19.04
CA ILE A 35 -9.33 11.63 18.10
C ILE A 35 -10.65 11.97 18.77
N ARG A 36 -10.80 11.71 20.08
CA ARG A 36 -12.01 12.04 20.83
C ARG A 36 -11.93 13.42 21.46
N ARG A 37 -10.71 13.88 21.77
CA ARG A 37 -10.46 15.14 22.46
C ARG A 37 -9.24 15.86 21.85
N PRO A 38 -9.31 16.31 20.58
CA PRO A 38 -8.27 17.17 20.04
C PRO A 38 -8.11 18.41 20.93
N SER A 39 -6.90 18.94 21.03
CA SER A 39 -6.68 20.21 21.74
C SER A 39 -7.51 21.34 21.11
N ALA A 40 -7.77 22.41 21.86
CA ALA A 40 -8.53 23.55 21.33
C ALA A 40 -7.93 24.10 20.02
N GLU A 41 -6.60 24.11 19.93
CA GLU A 41 -5.84 24.48 18.73
C GLU A 41 -6.07 23.49 17.57
N GLN A 42 -5.89 22.19 17.82
CA GLN A 42 -6.12 21.15 16.82
C GLN A 42 -7.57 21.19 16.32
N ARG A 43 -8.54 21.32 17.23
CA ARG A 43 -9.96 21.43 16.88
C ARG A 43 -10.22 22.65 15.98
N ARG A 44 -9.67 23.83 16.32
CA ARG A 44 -9.83 25.04 15.50
C ARG A 44 -9.29 24.83 14.08
N ARG A 45 -8.09 24.28 13.96
CA ARG A 45 -7.43 24.01 12.67
C ARG A 45 -8.18 22.98 11.82
N LEU A 46 -8.61 21.87 12.44
CA LEU A 46 -9.44 20.87 11.76
C LEU A 46 -10.72 21.49 11.23
N LEU A 47 -11.46 22.25 12.05
CA LEU A 47 -12.70 22.91 11.63
C LEU A 47 -12.49 23.97 10.54
N ALA A 48 -11.31 24.58 10.47
CA ALA A 48 -10.91 25.45 9.36
C ALA A 48 -10.57 24.69 8.05
N GLY A 49 -10.64 23.35 8.06
CA GLY A 49 -10.31 22.50 6.93
C GLY A 49 -8.81 22.26 6.75
N GLU A 50 -7.99 22.60 7.74
CA GLU A 50 -6.56 22.32 7.71
C GLU A 50 -6.27 20.84 7.96
N THR A 51 -5.20 20.34 7.34
CA THR A 51 -4.65 19.02 7.63
C THR A 51 -3.68 19.10 8.81
N ILE A 52 -3.87 18.22 9.80
CA ILE A 52 -2.98 18.10 10.96
C ILE A 52 -2.12 16.85 10.80
N ALA A 53 -0.81 16.99 10.91
CA ALA A 53 0.09 15.85 11.01
C ALA A 53 0.13 15.32 12.44
N TYR A 54 0.25 14.00 12.60
CA TYR A 54 0.45 13.37 13.91
C TYR A 54 1.58 12.33 13.85
N PRO A 55 2.30 12.11 14.96
CA PRO A 55 3.40 11.16 14.98
C PRO A 55 2.91 9.72 14.86
N VAL A 56 3.62 8.92 14.08
CA VAL A 56 3.42 7.47 13.94
C VAL A 56 4.75 6.81 14.26
N ALA A 57 4.77 5.85 15.20
CA ALA A 57 6.02 5.31 15.76
C ALA A 57 6.84 4.55 14.70
N GLU A 58 8.13 4.79 14.54
CA GLU A 58 9.00 4.04 13.60
C GLU A 58 9.90 3.10 14.41
N PRO A 59 9.54 1.81 14.60
CA PRO A 59 10.27 0.91 15.49
C PRO A 59 11.62 0.43 14.92
N ALA A 60 11.92 0.73 13.65
CA ALA A 60 13.15 0.35 12.97
C ALA A 60 13.64 1.47 12.05
N ASP A 61 14.95 1.58 11.85
CA ASP A 61 15.58 2.59 10.97
C ASP A 61 15.19 2.48 9.49
N SER A 62 14.67 1.32 9.09
CA SER A 62 14.12 1.06 7.76
C SER A 62 12.68 1.53 7.59
N ASP A 63 12.01 1.92 8.68
CA ASP A 63 10.61 2.31 8.63
C ASP A 63 10.46 3.81 8.38
N LEU A 64 9.44 4.13 7.59
CA LEU A 64 8.94 5.47 7.37
C LEU A 64 7.46 5.49 7.62
N ALA A 65 7.00 6.44 8.43
CA ALA A 65 5.62 6.60 8.76
C ALA A 65 5.18 8.06 8.77
N ALA A 66 3.94 8.30 8.35
CA ALA A 66 3.30 9.60 8.44
C ALA A 66 1.83 9.43 8.80
N GLY A 67 1.35 10.26 9.72
CA GLY A 67 -0.05 10.38 10.09
C GLY A 67 -0.61 11.73 9.67
N VAL A 68 -1.83 11.75 9.13
CA VAL A 68 -2.57 12.98 8.80
C VAL A 68 -4.03 12.84 9.22
N ALA A 69 -4.59 13.91 9.77
CA ALA A 69 -6.00 14.07 10.04
C ALA A 69 -6.56 15.29 9.31
N LEU A 70 -7.82 15.20 8.89
CA LEU A 70 -8.59 16.27 8.25
C LEU A 70 -10.05 16.16 8.68
N TYR A 71 -10.71 17.28 8.92
CA TYR A 71 -12.16 17.31 9.09
C TYR A 71 -12.86 17.49 7.74
N LEU A 72 -13.94 16.74 7.51
CA LEU A 72 -14.82 16.89 6.37
C LEU A 72 -16.25 17.15 6.86
N PRO A 73 -16.89 18.27 6.46
CA PRO A 73 -18.28 18.57 6.81
C PRO A 73 -19.24 17.76 5.93
N ALA A 74 -19.21 16.43 6.07
CA ALA A 74 -20.04 15.50 5.32
C ALA A 74 -20.48 14.33 6.21
N PRO A 75 -21.68 13.75 5.98
CA PRO A 75 -22.14 12.59 6.73
C PRO A 75 -21.22 11.38 6.54
N LEU A 76 -21.05 10.58 7.61
CA LEU A 76 -20.21 9.37 7.58
C LEU A 76 -20.54 8.44 6.42
N ALA A 77 -21.83 8.21 6.14
CA ALA A 77 -22.25 7.32 5.05
C ALA A 77 -21.68 7.76 3.68
N ARG A 78 -21.74 9.06 3.36
CA ARG A 78 -21.20 9.58 2.09
C ARG A 78 -19.68 9.43 2.01
N VAL A 79 -18.99 9.66 3.13
CA VAL A 79 -17.53 9.52 3.20
C VAL A 79 -17.14 8.04 3.14
N ALA A 80 -17.94 7.15 3.75
CA ALA A 80 -17.73 5.71 3.72
C ALA A 80 -17.74 5.19 2.28
N ASP A 81 -18.75 5.55 1.48
CA ASP A 81 -18.85 5.14 0.06
C ASP A 81 -17.60 5.52 -0.74
N ALA A 82 -17.12 6.75 -0.53
CA ALA A 82 -15.90 7.23 -1.19
C ALA A 82 -14.65 6.49 -0.69
N LEU A 83 -14.54 6.27 0.61
CA LEU A 83 -13.36 5.70 1.27
C LEU A 83 -13.20 4.20 0.98
N THR A 84 -14.29 3.43 0.97
CA THR A 84 -14.24 1.97 0.84
C THR A 84 -14.37 1.46 -0.59
N SER A 85 -14.46 2.38 -1.56
CA SER A 85 -14.44 2.03 -2.98
C SER A 85 -13.12 1.35 -3.35
N PRO A 86 -13.11 0.20 -4.06
CA PRO A 86 -11.89 -0.41 -4.58
C PRO A 86 -11.07 0.54 -5.46
N GLU A 87 -11.73 1.53 -6.08
CA GLU A 87 -11.05 2.56 -6.86
C GLU A 87 -10.06 3.37 -6.02
N MET A 88 -10.25 3.46 -4.70
CA MET A 88 -9.31 4.17 -3.82
C MET A 88 -7.93 3.52 -3.77
N ALA A 89 -7.90 2.18 -3.77
CA ALA A 89 -6.67 1.40 -3.83
C ALA A 89 -6.15 1.28 -5.27
N LEU A 90 -7.05 1.04 -6.23
CA LEU A 90 -6.69 0.54 -7.56
C LEU A 90 -6.48 1.64 -8.62
N LYS A 91 -7.02 2.87 -8.44
CA LYS A 91 -6.75 4.02 -9.32
C LYS A 91 -5.48 4.79 -8.90
N ASP A 92 -4.43 4.08 -8.50
CA ASP A 92 -3.09 4.66 -8.42
C ASP A 92 -2.50 4.71 -9.84
N ALA A 93 -1.96 5.87 -10.24
CA ALA A 93 -1.39 6.06 -11.57
C ALA A 93 -0.19 5.16 -11.85
N ASP A 94 0.46 4.62 -10.82
CA ASP A 94 1.54 3.64 -10.95
C ASP A 94 1.02 2.21 -11.19
N ILE A 95 -0.26 1.92 -10.95
CA ILE A 95 -0.84 0.59 -11.20
C ILE A 95 -1.13 0.48 -12.71
N VAL A 96 -0.43 -0.43 -13.38
CA VAL A 96 -0.57 -0.64 -14.83
C VAL A 96 -1.38 -1.89 -15.17
N ALA A 97 -1.50 -2.83 -14.23
CA ALA A 97 -2.41 -3.97 -14.33
C ALA A 97 -2.72 -4.50 -12.92
N PHE A 98 -3.90 -5.07 -12.74
CA PHE A 98 -4.29 -5.73 -11.50
C PHE A 98 -5.39 -6.77 -11.77
N GLY A 99 -5.62 -7.64 -10.80
CA GLY A 99 -6.75 -8.57 -10.83
C GLY A 99 -7.01 -9.16 -9.45
N LEU A 100 -8.26 -9.56 -9.22
CA LEU A 100 -8.69 -10.16 -7.95
C LEU A 100 -8.15 -11.60 -7.85
N VAL A 101 -7.65 -11.97 -6.67
CA VAL A 101 -7.32 -13.34 -6.31
C VAL A 101 -8.37 -13.83 -5.30
N PRO A 102 -9.48 -14.42 -5.76
CA PRO A 102 -10.50 -14.96 -4.85
C PRO A 102 -9.95 -16.15 -4.04
N PRO A 103 -10.57 -16.50 -2.90
CA PRO A 103 -10.28 -17.74 -2.20
C PRO A 103 -10.42 -18.95 -3.14
N GLY A 104 -9.45 -19.87 -3.11
CA GLY A 104 -9.44 -21.03 -4.00
C GLY A 104 -9.13 -20.71 -5.47
N ALA A 105 -8.62 -19.51 -5.77
CA ALA A 105 -8.14 -19.16 -7.10
C ALA A 105 -7.12 -20.19 -7.64
N THR A 106 -7.12 -20.34 -8.96
CA THR A 106 -6.07 -21.05 -9.70
C THR A 106 -5.26 -20.03 -10.50
N GLU A 107 -4.25 -20.49 -11.24
CA GLU A 107 -3.42 -19.60 -12.07
C GLU A 107 -4.23 -18.81 -13.11
N THR A 108 -5.45 -19.26 -13.46
CA THR A 108 -6.34 -18.54 -14.38
C THR A 108 -6.68 -17.13 -13.88
N ALA A 109 -6.78 -16.93 -12.56
CA ALA A 109 -7.04 -15.64 -11.95
C ALA A 109 -5.90 -14.63 -12.15
N LEU A 110 -4.70 -15.10 -12.54
CA LEU A 110 -3.52 -14.27 -12.76
C LEU A 110 -3.13 -14.14 -14.24
N GLN A 111 -3.94 -14.62 -15.19
CA GLN A 111 -3.63 -14.57 -16.64
C GLN A 111 -3.51 -13.15 -17.20
N GLY A 112 -4.08 -12.16 -16.50
CA GLY A 112 -3.89 -10.74 -16.80
C GLY A 112 -2.48 -10.23 -16.46
N PHE A 113 -1.71 -10.94 -15.64
CA PHE A 113 -0.34 -10.59 -15.33
C PHE A 113 0.58 -11.00 -16.49
N ARG A 114 1.12 -10.00 -17.18
CA ARG A 114 2.04 -10.15 -18.31
C ARG A 114 3.19 -9.17 -18.22
N LEU A 115 4.35 -9.61 -18.71
CA LEU A 115 5.51 -8.74 -18.92
C LEU A 115 5.51 -8.22 -20.37
N ALA A 116 5.73 -6.92 -20.53
CA ALA A 116 5.77 -6.25 -21.82
C ALA A 116 7.13 -6.46 -22.51
N PRO A 117 7.23 -6.30 -23.84
CA PRO A 117 8.49 -6.52 -24.57
C PRO A 117 9.69 -5.67 -24.10
N ASN A 118 9.42 -4.48 -23.56
CA ASN A 118 10.42 -3.58 -22.98
C ASN A 118 10.85 -3.97 -21.55
N GLU A 119 10.22 -4.97 -20.95
CA GLU A 119 10.51 -5.48 -19.59
C GLU A 119 11.43 -6.72 -19.62
N ILE A 120 12.10 -7.00 -20.76
CA ILE A 120 12.96 -8.18 -20.93
C ILE A 120 14.07 -8.28 -19.88
N VAL A 121 14.67 -7.15 -19.50
CA VAL A 121 15.79 -7.13 -18.54
C VAL A 121 15.26 -7.51 -17.17
N GLU A 122 14.07 -7.03 -16.80
CA GLU A 122 13.41 -7.43 -15.57
C GLU A 122 13.08 -8.93 -15.56
N ALA A 123 12.61 -9.46 -16.69
CA ALA A 123 12.33 -10.89 -16.84
C ALA A 123 13.59 -11.74 -16.69
N GLN A 124 14.69 -11.34 -17.31
CA GLN A 124 15.99 -12.02 -17.22
C GLN A 124 16.52 -11.98 -15.78
N ASP A 125 16.57 -10.80 -15.17
CA ASP A 125 17.05 -10.63 -13.79
C ASP A 125 16.21 -11.47 -12.81
N ALA A 126 14.88 -11.55 -13.02
CA ALA A 126 14.00 -12.35 -12.16
C ALA A 126 14.28 -13.84 -12.31
N LEU A 127 14.42 -14.33 -13.55
CA LEU A 127 14.75 -15.72 -13.85
C LEU A 127 16.15 -16.14 -13.36
N GLU A 128 17.08 -15.19 -13.27
CA GLU A 128 18.41 -15.39 -12.66
C GLU A 128 18.36 -15.28 -11.13
N ALA A 129 17.20 -14.95 -10.55
CA ALA A 129 16.98 -14.69 -9.14
C ALA A 129 17.94 -13.63 -8.59
N ALA A 130 18.06 -12.50 -9.30
CA ALA A 130 18.94 -11.42 -8.90
C ALA A 130 18.69 -10.97 -7.44
N PRO A 131 19.73 -10.65 -6.65
CA PRO A 131 19.62 -10.39 -5.20
C PRO A 131 18.69 -9.22 -4.80
N ARG A 132 18.29 -8.38 -5.76
CA ARG A 132 17.34 -7.29 -5.51
C ARG A 132 15.91 -7.77 -5.26
N PHE A 133 15.56 -8.97 -5.74
CA PHE A 133 14.20 -9.48 -5.64
C PHE A 133 13.88 -10.03 -4.26
N HIS A 134 12.64 -9.87 -3.83
CA HIS A 134 12.11 -10.33 -2.54
C HIS A 134 11.64 -11.78 -2.64
N PHE A 135 12.59 -12.67 -2.96
CA PHE A 135 12.38 -14.11 -3.02
C PHE A 135 12.85 -14.78 -1.71
N SER A 136 12.17 -15.85 -1.34
CA SER A 136 12.72 -16.89 -0.46
C SER A 136 13.71 -17.75 -1.25
N ALA A 137 14.44 -18.62 -0.56
CA ALA A 137 15.40 -19.52 -1.20
C ALA A 137 14.72 -20.44 -2.23
N ALA A 138 13.60 -21.07 -1.86
CA ALA A 138 12.86 -21.98 -2.73
C ALA A 138 12.27 -21.26 -3.97
N GLU A 139 11.82 -20.02 -3.80
CA GLU A 139 11.29 -19.23 -4.92
C GLU A 139 12.41 -18.83 -5.88
N ALA A 140 13.58 -18.43 -5.37
CA ALA A 140 14.75 -18.16 -6.19
C ALA A 140 15.18 -19.39 -7.01
N GLU A 141 15.12 -20.58 -6.43
CA GLU A 141 15.39 -21.84 -7.13
C GLU A 141 14.35 -22.14 -8.22
N ALA A 142 13.06 -21.90 -7.97
CA ALA A 142 12.00 -22.08 -8.97
C ALA A 142 12.20 -21.17 -10.20
N PHE A 143 12.57 -19.90 -9.99
CA PHE A 143 12.89 -18.98 -11.09
C PHE A 143 14.11 -19.43 -11.90
N ARG A 144 15.18 -19.89 -11.23
CA ARG A 144 16.37 -20.43 -11.92
C ARG A 144 16.06 -21.72 -12.68
N ALA A 145 15.21 -22.59 -12.15
CA ALA A 145 14.76 -23.80 -12.84
C ALA A 145 13.98 -23.43 -14.12
N ALA A 146 13.08 -22.45 -14.05
CA ALA A 146 12.39 -21.92 -15.22
C ALA A 146 13.36 -21.32 -16.25
N ARG A 147 14.42 -20.64 -15.81
CA ARG A 147 15.47 -20.13 -16.71
C ARG A 147 16.14 -21.23 -17.51
N ALA A 148 16.45 -22.35 -16.86
CA ALA A 148 17.12 -23.50 -17.47
C ALA A 148 16.25 -24.20 -18.52
N ALA A 149 14.91 -24.15 -18.37
CA ALA A 149 13.97 -24.70 -19.33
C ALA A 149 13.85 -23.87 -20.63
N VAL A 150 14.19 -22.57 -20.59
CA VAL A 150 14.15 -21.69 -21.77
C VAL A 150 15.40 -21.87 -22.62
N ARG A 151 15.24 -22.49 -23.79
CA ARG A 151 16.32 -22.70 -24.77
C ARG A 151 16.57 -21.45 -25.61
N GLY A 152 17.86 -21.14 -25.85
CA GLY A 152 18.27 -20.05 -26.75
C GLY A 152 18.02 -18.65 -26.20
N ARG A 153 17.96 -17.66 -27.10
CA ARG A 153 17.74 -16.23 -26.79
C ARG A 153 16.36 -15.74 -27.22
N ASP A 154 15.37 -16.63 -27.32
CA ASP A 154 14.01 -16.22 -27.67
C ASP A 154 13.42 -15.32 -26.58
N ARG A 155 13.22 -14.06 -26.94
CA ARG A 155 12.71 -13.02 -26.03
C ARG A 155 11.29 -13.32 -25.57
N ALA A 156 10.45 -13.86 -26.44
CA ALA A 156 9.05 -14.16 -26.10
C ALA A 156 8.99 -15.30 -25.07
N ALA A 157 9.77 -16.36 -25.29
CA ALA A 157 9.88 -17.46 -24.34
C ALA A 157 10.42 -17.02 -22.97
N VAL A 158 11.41 -16.12 -22.93
CA VAL A 158 11.94 -15.55 -21.67
C VAL A 158 10.87 -14.75 -20.93
N LEU A 159 10.13 -13.87 -21.63
CA LEU A 159 9.07 -13.06 -21.03
C LEU A 159 7.96 -13.93 -20.45
N GLU A 160 7.49 -14.94 -21.19
CA GLU A 160 6.44 -15.83 -20.68
C GLU A 160 6.92 -16.77 -19.58
N ALA A 161 8.15 -17.27 -19.63
CA ALA A 161 8.70 -18.05 -18.52
C ALA A 161 8.75 -17.23 -17.23
N ALA A 162 9.24 -15.98 -17.29
CA ALA A 162 9.25 -15.09 -16.14
C ALA A 162 7.83 -14.73 -15.68
N ALA A 163 6.93 -14.37 -16.60
CA ALA A 163 5.54 -14.04 -16.25
C ALA A 163 4.81 -15.24 -15.63
N GLY A 164 5.02 -16.45 -16.14
CA GLY A 164 4.51 -17.70 -15.57
C GLY A 164 4.98 -17.93 -14.15
N GLN A 165 6.28 -17.74 -13.88
CA GLN A 165 6.81 -17.85 -12.51
C GLN A 165 6.25 -16.77 -11.58
N TRP A 166 6.05 -15.55 -12.05
CA TRP A 166 5.36 -14.51 -11.26
C TRP A 166 3.92 -14.89 -10.95
N ARG A 167 3.17 -15.45 -11.91
CA ARG A 167 1.79 -15.93 -11.67
C ARG A 167 1.76 -17.04 -10.62
N ALA A 168 2.61 -18.06 -10.76
CA ALA A 168 2.68 -19.15 -9.79
C ALA A 168 3.07 -18.65 -8.38
N LEU A 169 4.08 -17.78 -8.30
CA LEU A 169 4.56 -17.17 -7.06
C LEU A 169 3.47 -16.36 -6.35
N LEU A 170 2.84 -15.42 -7.07
CA LEU A 170 1.79 -14.56 -6.52
C LEU A 170 0.57 -15.36 -6.08
N LEU A 171 0.20 -16.41 -6.82
CA LEU A 171 -0.89 -17.30 -6.44
C LEU A 171 -0.57 -18.04 -5.13
N GLN A 172 0.58 -18.72 -5.06
CA GLN A 172 1.00 -19.47 -3.88
C GLN A 172 1.03 -18.57 -2.64
N ARG A 173 1.59 -17.36 -2.78
CA ARG A 173 1.69 -16.37 -1.72
C ARG A 173 0.33 -15.83 -1.29
N ALA A 174 -0.58 -15.59 -2.23
CA ALA A 174 -1.94 -15.14 -1.93
C ALA A 174 -2.71 -16.22 -1.18
N GLN A 175 -2.64 -17.47 -1.62
CA GLN A 175 -3.28 -18.61 -0.96
C GLN A 175 -2.73 -18.83 0.45
N ALA A 176 -1.41 -18.74 0.63
CA ALA A 176 -0.79 -18.84 1.95
C ALA A 176 -1.27 -17.72 2.90
N PHE A 177 -1.35 -16.48 2.42
CA PHE A 177 -1.87 -15.35 3.19
C PHE A 177 -3.37 -15.48 3.49
N GLN A 178 -4.18 -15.93 2.52
CA GLN A 178 -5.61 -16.15 2.72
C GLN A 178 -5.89 -17.24 3.77
N ALA A 179 -5.06 -18.29 3.82
CA ALA A 179 -5.23 -19.41 4.73
C ALA A 179 -4.69 -19.12 6.15
N ARG A 180 -3.54 -18.45 6.26
CA ARG A 180 -2.79 -18.30 7.52
C ARG A 180 -2.50 -16.86 7.92
N GLY A 181 -2.95 -15.88 7.14
CA GLY A 181 -2.67 -14.48 7.40
C GLY A 181 -1.19 -14.15 7.32
N LEU A 182 -0.72 -13.35 8.28
CA LEU A 182 0.69 -12.95 8.38
C LEU A 182 1.63 -14.14 8.62
N ASP A 183 1.14 -15.23 9.23
CA ASP A 183 1.93 -16.47 9.37
C ASP A 183 2.04 -17.24 8.05
N GLY A 184 1.27 -16.85 7.03
CA GLY A 184 1.40 -17.30 5.66
C GLY A 184 2.45 -16.54 4.85
N VAL A 185 3.01 -15.45 5.38
CA VAL A 185 3.93 -14.58 4.66
C VAL A 185 5.38 -14.99 4.91
N ALA A 186 6.05 -15.50 3.87
CA ALA A 186 7.43 -15.97 3.99
C ALA A 186 8.45 -14.81 4.05
N PRO A 187 9.54 -14.95 4.83
CA PRO A 187 10.67 -14.00 4.81
C PRO A 187 11.39 -13.94 3.45
N TYR A 188 12.04 -12.81 3.18
CA TYR A 188 12.86 -12.61 1.99
C TYR A 188 14.32 -12.93 2.27
N ALA A 189 14.89 -13.87 1.52
CA ALA A 189 16.25 -14.39 1.71
C ALA A 189 17.35 -13.52 1.05
N ARG A 190 17.07 -12.24 0.79
CA ARG A 190 17.98 -11.39 -0.01
C ARG A 190 19.25 -10.94 0.74
N ARG A 191 19.21 -10.94 2.07
CA ARG A 191 20.30 -10.51 2.95
C ARG A 191 20.27 -11.31 4.25
N SER A 192 21.34 -11.23 5.04
CA SER A 192 21.42 -11.81 6.38
C SER A 192 21.43 -10.69 7.44
N PRO A 193 20.51 -10.70 8.43
CA PRO A 193 19.36 -11.61 8.54
C PRO A 193 18.27 -11.33 7.48
N PRO A 194 17.43 -12.32 7.13
CA PRO A 194 16.31 -12.15 6.19
C PRO A 194 15.38 -10.99 6.56
N ASN A 195 14.83 -10.31 5.55
CA ASN A 195 13.77 -9.34 5.81
C ASN A 195 12.45 -10.08 6.10
N ASP A 196 11.80 -9.79 7.22
CA ASP A 196 10.50 -10.37 7.58
C ASP A 196 9.36 -9.36 7.32
N PRO A 197 8.68 -9.43 6.16
CA PRO A 197 7.53 -8.58 5.87
C PRO A 197 6.34 -8.82 6.82
N ALA A 198 6.20 -10.01 7.39
CA ALA A 198 5.15 -10.30 8.36
C ALA A 198 5.39 -9.52 9.65
N ALA A 199 6.64 -9.50 10.15
CA ALA A 199 7.02 -8.69 11.31
C ALA A 199 6.76 -7.19 11.07
N VAL A 200 7.11 -6.68 9.88
CA VAL A 200 6.80 -5.29 9.49
C VAL A 200 5.29 -5.01 9.57
N LEU A 201 4.45 -5.88 9.01
CA LEU A 201 3.00 -5.70 9.02
C LEU A 201 2.38 -5.89 10.41
N ARG A 202 2.94 -6.74 11.27
CA ARG A 202 2.54 -6.86 12.69
C ARG A 202 2.85 -5.56 13.45
N ALA A 203 4.02 -4.97 13.23
CA ALA A 203 4.36 -3.67 13.80
C ALA A 203 3.43 -2.56 13.27
N ALA A 204 3.13 -2.57 11.97
CA ALA A 204 2.23 -1.63 11.33
C ALA A 204 0.79 -1.68 11.89
N ALA A 205 0.30 -2.87 12.26
CA ALA A 205 -1.02 -3.02 12.89
C ALA A 205 -1.17 -2.19 14.17
N ALA A 206 -0.06 -1.84 14.83
CA ALA A 206 -0.09 -1.02 16.03
C ALA A 206 -0.53 0.43 15.78
N ASP A 207 -0.49 0.92 14.52
CA ASP A 207 -1.01 2.23 14.13
C ASP A 207 -2.52 2.34 14.37
N ALA A 208 -3.23 1.21 14.37
CA ALA A 208 -4.65 1.15 14.68
C ALA A 208 -4.99 1.52 16.14
N ARG A 209 -3.99 1.65 17.03
CA ARG A 209 -4.19 2.11 18.42
C ARG A 209 -4.85 3.49 18.48
N ILE A 210 -4.62 4.36 17.50
CA ILE A 210 -5.30 5.67 17.43
C ILE A 210 -6.83 5.52 17.35
N LEU A 211 -7.31 4.42 16.79
CA LEU A 211 -8.73 4.10 16.65
C LEU A 211 -9.28 3.23 17.79
N ALA A 212 -8.46 2.80 18.76
CA ALA A 212 -8.91 1.97 19.87
C ALA A 212 -10.14 2.49 20.62
N PRO A 213 -10.34 3.82 20.77
CA PRO A 213 -11.56 4.33 21.38
C PRO A 213 -12.83 4.06 20.56
N VAL A 214 -12.75 3.93 19.24
CA VAL A 214 -13.93 3.75 18.36
C VAL A 214 -14.08 2.31 17.89
N VAL A 215 -12.95 1.64 17.66
CA VAL A 215 -12.84 0.27 17.15
C VAL A 215 -11.89 -0.53 18.05
N PRO A 216 -12.33 -0.91 19.27
CA PRO A 216 -11.49 -1.68 20.17
C PRO A 216 -11.10 -3.01 19.52
N GLY A 217 -9.84 -3.44 19.73
CA GLY A 217 -9.33 -4.70 19.17
C GLY A 217 -8.93 -4.66 17.71
N LEU A 218 -9.04 -3.51 17.00
CA LEU A 218 -8.68 -3.43 15.58
C LEU A 218 -7.24 -3.87 15.29
N ALA A 219 -6.28 -3.45 16.11
CA ALA A 219 -4.88 -3.85 15.96
C ALA A 219 -4.72 -5.38 16.03
N GLU A 220 -5.43 -6.03 16.96
CA GLU A 220 -5.41 -7.48 17.11
C GLU A 220 -6.09 -8.19 15.93
N ALA A 221 -7.26 -7.72 15.49
CA ALA A 221 -7.96 -8.25 14.33
C ALA A 221 -7.11 -8.16 13.04
N LEU A 222 -6.35 -7.07 12.89
CA LEU A 222 -5.42 -6.89 11.78
C LEU A 222 -4.26 -7.90 11.81
N VAL A 223 -3.75 -8.24 12.99
CA VAL A 223 -2.68 -9.24 13.15
C VAL A 223 -3.22 -10.66 12.95
N ARG A 224 -4.42 -10.94 13.46
CA ARG A 224 -5.03 -12.28 13.49
C ARG A 224 -5.78 -12.68 12.22
N PHE A 225 -5.92 -11.79 11.24
CA PHE A 225 -6.51 -12.12 9.93
C PHE A 225 -5.95 -13.46 9.42
N PRO A 226 -6.77 -14.37 8.84
CA PRO A 226 -8.20 -14.23 8.55
C PRO A 226 -9.11 -14.48 9.76
N ALA A 227 -8.59 -14.85 10.93
CA ALA A 227 -9.39 -15.04 12.13
C ALA A 227 -9.82 -13.69 12.75
N ALA A 228 -10.83 -13.75 13.63
CA ALA A 228 -11.28 -12.62 14.46
C ALA A 228 -11.67 -11.34 13.68
N GLN A 229 -12.23 -11.50 12.47
CA GLN A 229 -12.73 -10.37 11.68
C GLN A 229 -14.13 -9.94 12.12
N SER A 230 -14.43 -8.65 11.97
CA SER A 230 -15.80 -8.14 12.12
C SER A 230 -16.73 -8.83 11.12
N PRO A 231 -17.99 -9.14 11.47
CA PRO A 231 -18.97 -9.67 10.50
C PRO A 231 -19.22 -8.73 9.30
N THR A 232 -18.97 -7.43 9.48
CA THR A 232 -19.09 -6.39 8.46
C THR A 232 -17.79 -6.13 7.69
N ALA A 233 -16.69 -6.84 8.02
CA ALA A 233 -15.43 -6.68 7.33
C ALA A 233 -15.44 -7.44 6.01
N VAL A 234 -15.03 -6.75 4.94
CA VAL A 234 -14.78 -7.35 3.63
C VAL A 234 -13.29 -7.26 3.36
N SER A 235 -12.66 -8.39 3.06
CA SER A 235 -11.26 -8.44 2.64
C SER A 235 -11.12 -9.06 1.26
N GLN A 236 -10.40 -8.38 0.39
CA GLN A 236 -10.09 -8.79 -0.97
C GLN A 236 -8.57 -8.77 -1.17
N ILE A 237 -8.06 -9.75 -1.90
CA ILE A 237 -6.65 -9.81 -2.29
C ILE A 237 -6.55 -9.56 -3.78
N TYR A 238 -5.64 -8.68 -4.18
CA TYR A 238 -5.36 -8.39 -5.57
C TYR A 238 -3.90 -8.71 -5.88
N TRP A 239 -3.65 -9.28 -7.04
CA TRP A 239 -2.33 -9.15 -7.66
C TRP A 239 -2.28 -7.79 -8.36
N VAL A 240 -1.13 -7.14 -8.27
CA VAL A 240 -0.93 -5.82 -8.86
C VAL A 240 0.44 -5.79 -9.54
N LYS A 241 0.47 -5.22 -10.74
CA LYS A 241 1.71 -4.81 -11.42
C LYS A 241 1.78 -3.29 -11.37
N ARG A 242 2.73 -2.78 -10.62
CA ARG A 242 3.04 -1.34 -10.58
C ARG A 242 4.20 -1.01 -11.52
N ASN A 243 4.24 0.21 -12.02
CA ASN A 243 5.43 0.77 -12.65
C ASN A 243 6.12 1.70 -11.65
N VAL A 244 7.31 1.32 -11.21
CA VAL A 244 8.12 2.08 -10.26
C VAL A 244 9.45 2.38 -10.95
N GLN A 245 9.73 3.66 -11.20
CA GLN A 245 10.95 4.10 -11.92
C GLN A 245 11.14 3.42 -13.28
N GLY A 246 10.05 3.18 -14.02
CA GLY A 246 10.11 2.53 -15.33
C GLY A 246 10.27 1.01 -15.26
N ARG A 247 10.15 0.40 -14.08
CA ARG A 247 10.30 -1.05 -13.86
C ARG A 247 9.01 -1.65 -13.33
N PRO A 248 8.60 -2.85 -13.80
CA PRO A 248 7.42 -3.50 -13.27
C PRO A 248 7.73 -4.07 -11.88
N VAL A 249 6.83 -3.80 -10.94
CA VAL A 249 6.87 -4.30 -9.56
C VAL A 249 5.62 -5.13 -9.34
N PRO A 250 5.73 -6.45 -9.41
CA PRO A 250 4.66 -7.37 -9.01
C PRO A 250 4.49 -7.29 -7.49
N LEU A 251 3.25 -7.29 -7.00
CA LEU A 251 2.95 -7.32 -5.56
C LEU A 251 1.57 -7.93 -5.27
N LEU A 252 1.35 -8.27 -4.01
CA LEU A 252 0.01 -8.53 -3.47
C LEU A 252 -0.48 -7.33 -2.66
N LEU A 253 -1.74 -6.98 -2.89
CA LEU A 253 -2.46 -5.93 -2.20
C LEU A 253 -3.62 -6.58 -1.43
N GLN A 254 -3.62 -6.48 -0.10
CA GLN A 254 -4.83 -6.72 0.69
C GLN A 254 -5.62 -5.42 0.80
N HIS A 255 -6.87 -5.46 0.36
CA HIS A 255 -7.86 -4.41 0.56
C HIS A 255 -8.84 -4.90 1.63
N LEU A 256 -8.86 -4.27 2.80
CA LEU A 256 -9.77 -4.59 3.89
C LEU A 256 -10.60 -3.36 4.21
N VAL A 257 -11.92 -3.51 4.17
CA VAL A 257 -12.86 -2.45 4.53
C VAL A 257 -13.79 -2.94 5.64
N ASN A 258 -14.17 -2.04 6.53
CA ASN A 258 -15.16 -2.32 7.57
C ASN A 258 -15.98 -1.06 7.85
N VAL A 259 -17.26 -1.10 7.51
CA VAL A 259 -18.18 0.03 7.71
C VAL A 259 -19.18 -0.33 8.80
N THR A 260 -19.32 0.57 9.76
CA THR A 260 -20.31 0.52 10.83
C THR A 260 -20.89 1.92 11.05
N PRO A 261 -21.96 2.09 11.84
CA PRO A 261 -22.44 3.42 12.20
C PRO A 261 -21.43 4.31 12.93
N ARG A 262 -20.33 3.75 13.45
CA ARG A 262 -19.31 4.46 14.23
C ARG A 262 -18.01 4.73 13.46
N VAL A 263 -17.76 4.01 12.37
CA VAL A 263 -16.51 4.12 11.62
C VAL A 263 -16.71 3.64 10.18
N ALA A 264 -16.04 4.28 9.24
CA ALA A 264 -15.69 3.68 7.97
C ALA A 264 -14.19 3.44 7.96
N LEU A 265 -13.77 2.17 7.95
CA LEU A 265 -12.38 1.76 7.98
C LEU A 265 -11.95 1.24 6.61
N TYR A 266 -10.75 1.63 6.21
CA TYR A 266 -10.03 1.14 5.06
C TYR A 266 -8.60 0.78 5.50
N VAL A 267 -8.16 -0.43 5.19
CA VAL A 267 -6.77 -0.87 5.38
C VAL A 267 -6.27 -1.48 4.08
N GLU A 268 -5.12 -0.99 3.65
CA GLU A 268 -4.38 -1.44 2.48
C GLU A 268 -3.07 -2.02 2.98
N ARG A 269 -2.75 -3.26 2.62
CA ARG A 269 -1.42 -3.82 2.85
C ARG A 269 -0.77 -4.20 1.56
N HIS A 270 0.46 -3.74 1.38
CA HIS A 270 1.33 -4.18 0.32
C HIS A 270 2.40 -5.08 0.89
N PHE A 271 2.49 -6.25 0.29
CA PHE A 271 3.55 -7.21 0.59
C PHE A 271 3.94 -7.88 -0.72
N TYR A 272 5.15 -8.42 -0.74
CA TYR A 272 5.76 -8.99 -1.95
C TYR A 272 6.01 -7.97 -3.07
N ALA A 273 6.32 -6.72 -2.73
CA ALA A 273 6.63 -5.66 -3.69
C ALA A 273 8.00 -5.88 -4.32
N GLY A 274 8.02 -6.74 -5.36
CA GLY A 274 9.12 -7.50 -5.98
C GLY A 274 10.56 -7.11 -5.66
N GLN A 275 10.89 -5.82 -5.56
CA GLN A 275 12.24 -5.32 -5.29
C GLN A 275 12.28 -3.93 -4.59
N THR A 276 11.14 -3.29 -4.29
CA THR A 276 11.11 -1.83 -4.00
C THR A 276 11.09 -1.51 -2.49
N TYR A 277 10.22 -2.17 -1.74
CA TYR A 277 10.08 -2.00 -0.30
C TYR A 277 9.64 -3.33 0.32
N VAL A 278 9.96 -3.55 1.59
CA VAL A 278 9.73 -4.85 2.25
C VAL A 278 8.22 -5.11 2.41
N ALA A 279 7.52 -4.14 3.00
CA ALA A 279 6.07 -4.12 3.12
C ALA A 279 5.59 -2.70 3.39
N SER A 280 4.30 -2.45 3.20
CA SER A 280 3.64 -1.20 3.54
C SER A 280 2.22 -1.45 4.04
N GLN A 281 1.75 -0.59 4.94
CA GLN A 281 0.36 -0.55 5.36
C GLN A 281 -0.15 0.89 5.33
N ILE A 282 -1.31 1.09 4.71
CA ILE A 282 -2.09 2.31 4.84
C ILE A 282 -3.34 1.97 5.64
N LEU A 283 -3.56 2.70 6.72
CA LEU A 283 -4.79 2.64 7.49
C LEU A 283 -5.46 4.00 7.32
N CYS A 284 -6.72 3.99 6.90
CA CYS A 284 -7.54 5.19 6.79
C CYS A 284 -8.87 4.94 7.49
N ALA A 285 -9.37 5.92 8.23
CA ALA A 285 -10.65 5.82 8.91
C ALA A 285 -11.38 7.15 8.91
N ALA A 286 -12.69 7.10 8.67
CA ALA A 286 -13.60 8.20 8.95
C ALA A 286 -14.38 7.88 10.22
N VAL A 287 -14.35 8.79 11.20
CA VAL A 287 -15.12 8.68 12.44
C VAL A 287 -16.02 9.91 12.61
N PRO A 288 -17.24 9.77 13.16
CA PRO A 288 -18.10 10.92 13.45
C PRO A 288 -17.37 11.94 14.35
N PHE A 289 -17.42 13.22 13.97
CA PHE A 289 -16.80 14.31 14.70
C PHE A 289 -17.57 15.60 14.41
N GLU A 290 -18.12 16.23 15.45
CA GLU A 290 -18.99 17.42 15.29
C GLU A 290 -20.15 17.12 14.32
N ASP A 291 -20.45 18.02 13.39
CA ASP A 291 -21.50 17.86 12.36
C ASP A 291 -21.00 17.11 11.10
N GLY A 292 -19.84 16.47 11.17
CA GLY A 292 -19.21 15.80 10.04
C GLY A 292 -18.37 14.59 10.45
N VAL A 293 -17.21 14.43 9.81
CA VAL A 293 -16.28 13.36 10.14
C VAL A 293 -14.85 13.87 10.29
N LEU A 294 -14.12 13.22 11.19
CA LEU A 294 -12.68 13.25 11.23
C LEU A 294 -12.15 12.11 10.36
N LEU A 295 -11.46 12.45 9.28
CA LEU A 295 -10.76 11.52 8.42
C LEU A 295 -9.30 11.43 8.88
N LEU A 296 -8.86 10.22 9.18
CA LEU A 296 -7.52 9.92 9.67
C LEU A 296 -6.85 8.96 8.71
N ALA A 297 -5.55 9.13 8.47
CA ALA A 297 -4.77 8.12 7.80
C ALA A 297 -3.35 8.06 8.32
N SER A 298 -2.86 6.83 8.52
CA SER A 298 -1.45 6.54 8.67
C SER A 298 -0.98 5.74 7.46
N ASN A 299 0.21 6.06 6.97
CA ASN A 299 0.93 5.26 6.00
C ASN A 299 2.28 4.88 6.59
N ARG A 300 2.57 3.58 6.62
CA ARG A 300 3.87 3.03 6.98
C ARG A 300 4.46 2.29 5.79
N VAL A 301 5.74 2.50 5.52
CA VAL A 301 6.54 1.77 4.54
C VAL A 301 7.84 1.35 5.18
N SER A 302 8.23 0.08 5.01
CA SER A 302 9.56 -0.39 5.41
C SER A 302 10.43 -0.60 4.19
N THR A 303 11.59 0.05 4.13
CA THR A 303 12.52 -0.03 2.99
C THR A 303 13.97 0.10 3.43
N ASP A 304 14.86 -0.66 2.78
CA ASP A 304 16.30 -0.56 3.06
C ASP A 304 16.90 0.72 2.47
N GLN A 305 16.21 1.40 1.56
CA GLN A 305 16.79 2.53 0.82
C GLN A 305 17.05 3.77 1.69
N VAL A 306 16.42 3.83 2.87
CA VAL A 306 16.61 4.88 3.88
C VAL A 306 17.59 4.49 4.98
N THR A 307 18.16 3.30 4.90
CA THR A 307 19.22 2.84 5.81
C THR A 307 20.60 3.23 5.26
N GLY A 308 21.59 3.37 6.15
CA GLY A 308 22.97 3.71 5.78
C GLY A 308 23.24 5.20 5.57
N LEU A 309 24.25 5.52 4.76
CA LEU A 309 24.75 6.89 4.57
C LEU A 309 23.65 7.85 4.09
N GLY A 310 23.50 8.97 4.79
CA GLY A 310 22.47 9.98 4.50
C GLY A 310 21.05 9.57 4.90
N GLY A 311 20.87 8.44 5.59
CA GLY A 311 19.56 7.86 5.93
C GLY A 311 18.61 8.84 6.60
N GLU A 312 19.09 9.70 7.51
CA GLU A 312 18.26 10.71 8.18
C GLU A 312 17.60 11.69 7.19
N MET A 313 18.39 12.27 6.28
CA MET A 313 17.88 13.17 5.24
C MET A 313 16.88 12.44 4.32
N LYS A 314 17.20 11.20 3.94
CA LYS A 314 16.32 10.34 3.15
C LYS A 314 14.99 10.10 3.87
N ARG A 315 15.02 9.90 5.20
CA ARG A 315 13.81 9.72 6.01
C ARG A 315 12.97 10.99 6.10
N ILE A 316 13.58 12.17 6.25
CA ILE A 316 12.86 13.46 6.22
C ILE A 316 12.09 13.62 4.90
N ILE A 317 12.77 13.38 3.77
CA ILE A 317 12.15 13.44 2.44
C ILE A 317 11.05 12.38 2.28
N GLY A 318 11.31 11.16 2.77
CA GLY A 318 10.35 10.06 2.77
C GLY A 318 9.07 10.39 3.54
N ARG A 319 9.18 10.85 4.79
CA ARG A 319 8.02 11.24 5.62
C ARG A 319 7.19 12.35 4.97
N ARG A 320 7.85 13.37 4.39
CA ARG A 320 7.17 14.45 3.65
C ARG A 320 6.41 13.90 2.44
N THR A 321 7.00 12.96 1.72
CA THR A 321 6.38 12.32 0.55
C THR A 321 5.14 11.52 0.96
N LEU A 322 5.24 10.65 1.98
CA LEU A 322 4.09 9.89 2.50
C LEU A 322 2.95 10.81 2.95
N ARG A 323 3.28 11.90 3.66
CA ARG A 323 2.29 12.91 4.08
C ARG A 323 1.58 13.54 2.89
N GLY A 324 2.34 13.99 1.89
CA GLY A 324 1.79 14.60 0.69
C GLY A 324 0.88 13.67 -0.11
N GLU A 325 1.15 12.36 -0.11
CA GLU A 325 0.28 11.35 -0.74
C GLU A 325 -1.05 11.19 0.01
N ILE A 326 -1.01 11.13 1.34
CA ILE A 326 -2.22 11.08 2.18
C ILE A 326 -3.08 12.31 1.93
N VAL A 327 -2.49 13.51 1.99
CA VAL A 327 -3.21 14.77 1.74
C VAL A 327 -3.89 14.75 0.37
N LYS A 328 -3.17 14.36 -0.70
CA LYS A 328 -3.77 14.25 -2.05
C LYS A 328 -4.91 13.23 -2.12
N ARG A 329 -4.85 12.13 -1.36
CA ARG A 329 -5.93 11.14 -1.28
C ARG A 329 -7.17 11.78 -0.62
N PHE A 330 -6.98 12.53 0.46
CA PHE A 330 -8.07 13.26 1.12
C PHE A 330 -8.67 14.34 0.23
N GLU A 331 -7.85 15.06 -0.53
CA GLU A 331 -8.32 16.04 -1.51
C GLU A 331 -9.19 15.43 -2.60
N ARG A 332 -8.86 14.22 -3.08
CA ARG A 332 -9.71 13.49 -4.04
C ARG A 332 -11.05 13.09 -3.43
N ILE A 333 -11.06 12.64 -2.17
CA ILE A 333 -12.30 12.34 -1.44
C ILE A 333 -13.15 13.61 -1.32
N ARG A 334 -12.54 14.72 -0.86
CA ARG A 334 -13.21 16.01 -0.73
C ARG A 334 -13.82 16.50 -2.05
N ALA A 335 -13.05 16.43 -3.14
CA ALA A 335 -13.52 16.81 -4.47
C ALA A 335 -14.66 15.91 -4.98
N GLY A 336 -14.57 14.60 -4.75
CA GLY A 336 -15.63 13.65 -5.11
C GLY A 336 -16.93 13.90 -4.36
N LEU A 337 -16.86 14.35 -3.11
CA LEU A 337 -18.03 14.69 -2.29
C LEU A 337 -18.70 16.02 -2.68
N ALA A 338 -17.93 16.97 -3.23
CA ALA A 338 -18.42 18.26 -3.72
C ALA A 338 -19.22 18.14 -5.03
N THR A 339 -19.09 17.03 -5.76
CA THR A 339 -19.91 16.74 -6.93
C THR A 339 -21.26 16.18 -6.46
N PRO A 340 -22.42 16.76 -6.82
CA PRO A 340 -23.71 16.18 -6.47
C PRO A 340 -23.84 14.77 -7.07
N PRO A 341 -24.57 13.84 -6.43
CA PRO A 341 -24.85 12.52 -7.01
C PRO A 341 -25.68 12.70 -8.28
N GLY A 342 -25.02 12.81 -9.42
CA GLY A 342 -25.67 12.99 -10.72
C GLY A 342 -26.10 11.65 -11.30
N GLY A 343 -27.43 11.42 -11.33
CA GLY A 343 -28.18 10.72 -12.38
C GLY A 343 -27.86 9.24 -12.67
N PRO A 344 -28.79 8.50 -13.29
CA PRO A 344 -28.58 7.09 -13.63
C PRO A 344 -27.36 6.96 -14.54
N ARG A 345 -26.41 6.10 -14.12
CA ARG A 345 -25.31 5.67 -14.97
C ARG A 345 -25.90 4.81 -16.07
N GLU A 346 -26.04 5.38 -17.27
CA GLU A 346 -26.27 4.59 -18.47
C GLU A 346 -25.20 3.50 -18.56
N GLY A 347 -25.67 2.26 -18.71
CA GLY A 347 -24.83 1.08 -18.77
C GLY A 347 -23.80 1.21 -19.88
N VAL A 348 -22.52 1.18 -19.49
CA VAL A 348 -21.45 0.91 -20.43
C VAL A 348 -21.31 -0.60 -20.52
N GLN A 349 -21.81 -1.13 -21.63
CA GLN A 349 -21.61 -2.50 -22.09
C GLN A 349 -20.11 -2.80 -22.20
N SER A 350 -19.71 -3.97 -21.69
CA SER A 350 -18.39 -4.56 -21.91
C SER A 350 -18.21 -4.95 -23.39
N PRO A 351 -17.03 -4.70 -23.97
CA PRO A 351 -16.37 -5.67 -24.83
C PRO A 351 -15.58 -6.70 -24.01
#